data_AF-A0A940TFR1-F1
#
_entry.id   AF-A0A940TFR1-F1
#
_cell.length_a   1.000
_cell.length_b   1.000
_cell.length_c   1.000
_cell.angle_alpha   90.00
_cell.angle_beta   90.00
_cell.angle_gamma   90.00
#
_symmetry.space_group_name_H-M   'P 1'
#
loop_
_entity.id
_entity.type
_entity.pdbx_description
1 polymer ?
#
loop_
_entity_poly.entity_id
_entity_poly.type
_entity_poly.pdbx_seq_one_letter_code
_entity_poly.pdbx_strand_id
1 'polypeptide(L)'
;MNKAVSFLTSLLMISSMTVPFVYAEDEAVSEEITSAAEEAGEEINDTPDSEETSENSETSEKEEKDFTVWHVNATAPAEGELVDDKENKEYLFTVINPGGEKRGGTDKWDLQFRIRGFSIVKDHEYSIRYAISADRMGSYYTKIANYDSKEVGEAVAGEVWHNQFGTSTVKSYVDGVVWENAETSYSDAWNNQAISKGDTLNVSCNFTGIADIPEAEWCFFLGGAGSTTANDCFTPGAVLRFRNLVLKDNTTGETLVSAYPFTEINVKGDINGDDTVDTTDLSLLSLCLLGDVTLDDAQIDHADLDGDGVFHIADVAELLRFISKKIDTL
;
A
#
# COMPACT_ATOMS: atom_id res chain seq x y z
N MET A 1 -46.15 -0.09 29.50
CA MET A 1 -45.62 -0.55 30.80
C MET A 1 -44.13 -0.79 30.63
N ASN A 2 -43.36 -0.13 31.48
CA ASN A 2 -41.91 0.06 31.43
C ASN A 2 -41.08 -1.23 31.54
N LYS A 3 -39.90 -1.21 30.91
CA LYS A 3 -38.56 -1.54 31.48
C LYS A 3 -37.52 -1.30 30.36
N ALA A 4 -36.91 -0.11 30.28
CA ALA A 4 -35.69 0.30 30.98
C ALA A 4 -34.44 -0.47 30.50
N VAL A 5 -33.76 0.07 29.49
CA VAL A 5 -32.38 -0.28 29.13
C VAL A 5 -31.46 0.75 29.80
N SER A 6 -30.57 0.25 30.63
CA SER A 6 -29.59 1.01 31.40
C SER A 6 -28.41 1.39 30.52
N PHE A 7 -28.27 2.68 30.22
CA PHE A 7 -27.02 3.25 29.70
C PHE A 7 -26.10 3.58 30.89
N LEU A 8 -24.94 2.93 30.97
CA LEU A 8 -23.83 3.40 31.79
C LEU A 8 -22.83 4.11 30.89
N THR A 9 -22.96 5.42 30.82
CA THR A 9 -21.92 6.35 30.38
C THR A 9 -20.82 6.38 31.43
N SER A 10 -19.58 6.02 31.07
CA SER A 10 -18.40 6.40 31.85
C SER A 10 -17.60 7.43 31.05
N LEU A 11 -17.76 8.67 31.50
CA LEU A 11 -17.13 9.90 31.07
C LEU A 11 -15.71 9.94 31.67
N LEU A 12 -14.65 9.81 30.87
CA LEU A 12 -13.31 10.15 31.30
C LEU A 12 -12.96 11.54 30.76
N MET A 13 -13.04 12.53 31.64
CA MET A 13 -12.56 13.89 31.38
C MET A 13 -11.04 13.88 31.25
N ILE A 14 -10.52 14.30 30.10
CA ILE A 14 -9.12 14.69 29.97
C ILE A 14 -9.05 16.19 30.26
N SER A 15 -8.45 16.50 31.41
CA SER A 15 -8.13 17.85 31.84
C SER A 15 -7.10 18.47 30.90
N SER A 16 -7.52 19.46 30.12
CA SER A 16 -6.66 20.37 29.36
C SER A 16 -5.79 21.18 30.33
N MET A 17 -4.49 20.86 30.42
CA MET A 17 -3.47 21.80 30.87
C MET A 17 -2.67 22.26 29.65
N THR A 18 -3.05 23.42 29.13
CA THR A 18 -2.25 24.22 28.21
C THR A 18 -0.98 24.69 28.90
N VAL A 19 0.19 24.30 28.39
CA VAL A 19 1.47 24.93 28.71
C VAL A 19 1.83 25.81 27.50
N PRO A 20 2.07 27.12 27.68
CA PRO A 20 2.46 27.98 26.57
C PRO A 20 3.91 27.67 26.16
N PHE A 21 4.10 27.32 24.89
CA PHE A 21 5.42 27.18 24.27
C PHE A 21 5.98 28.58 24.01
N VAL A 22 7.09 28.89 24.67
CA VAL A 22 7.87 30.13 24.47
C VAL A 22 8.91 29.84 23.39
N TYR A 23 8.84 30.54 22.26
CA TYR A 23 9.91 30.60 21.29
C TYR A 23 11.12 31.33 21.91
N ALA A 24 12.28 30.68 21.90
CA ALA A 24 13.57 31.35 22.02
C ALA A 24 14.28 31.20 20.67
N GLU A 25 14.39 32.32 19.95
CA GLU A 25 15.35 32.48 18.86
C GLU A 25 16.75 32.53 19.47
N ASP A 26 17.72 31.82 18.90
CA ASP A 26 19.11 32.27 18.96
C ASP A 26 19.92 31.75 17.76
N GLU A 27 20.26 32.73 16.94
CA GLU A 27 21.50 33.01 16.19
C GLU A 27 22.27 31.89 15.45
N ALA A 28 22.36 32.16 14.14
CA ALA A 28 23.32 31.59 13.20
C ALA A 28 24.77 31.94 13.55
N VAL A 29 25.67 30.98 13.39
CA VAL A 29 27.09 31.24 13.19
C VAL A 29 27.55 30.50 11.94
N SER A 30 27.89 31.27 10.91
CA SER A 30 28.56 30.87 9.69
C SER A 30 30.08 30.84 9.90
N GLU A 31 30.76 29.74 9.57
CA GLU A 31 32.21 29.73 9.41
C GLU A 31 32.58 29.68 7.92
N GLU A 32 33.25 30.73 7.46
CA GLU A 32 33.96 30.83 6.19
C GLU A 32 35.19 29.91 6.19
N ILE A 33 35.40 29.17 5.09
CA ILE A 33 36.69 28.52 4.81
C ILE A 33 37.40 29.36 3.74
N THR A 34 38.49 30.01 4.14
CA THR A 34 39.41 30.73 3.26
C THR A 34 40.38 29.76 2.58
N SER A 35 40.50 29.89 1.26
CA SER A 35 41.51 29.25 0.41
C SER A 35 42.89 29.90 0.58
N ALA A 36 43.96 29.10 0.63
CA ALA A 36 45.32 29.56 0.34
C ALA A 36 46.03 28.54 -0.55
N ALA A 37 46.53 29.03 -1.67
CA ALA A 37 47.38 28.33 -2.63
C ALA A 37 48.85 28.57 -2.29
N GLU A 38 49.70 27.57 -2.53
CA GLU A 38 51.14 27.79 -2.72
C GLU A 38 51.70 26.71 -3.67
N GLU A 39 52.22 27.16 -4.81
CA GLU A 39 53.04 26.39 -5.76
C GLU A 39 54.53 26.51 -5.39
N ALA A 40 55.30 25.43 -5.58
CA ALA A 40 56.70 25.51 -5.99
C ALA A 40 57.14 24.18 -6.66
N GLY A 41 57.72 24.27 -7.86
CA GLY A 41 58.47 23.21 -8.56
C GLY A 41 59.78 22.85 -7.84
N GLU A 42 60.63 21.90 -8.27
CA GLU A 42 61.03 21.57 -9.64
C GLU A 42 61.91 20.28 -9.63
N GLU A 43 61.77 19.48 -10.69
CA GLU A 43 62.68 18.52 -11.41
C GLU A 43 63.50 17.38 -10.75
N ILE A 44 63.25 16.10 -11.11
CA ILE A 44 63.75 15.20 -12.20
C ILE A 44 64.96 14.32 -11.79
N ASN A 45 64.80 12.99 -11.89
CA ASN A 45 65.82 12.07 -12.42
C ASN A 45 65.19 10.76 -12.96
N ASP A 46 65.86 10.21 -13.97
CA ASP A 46 65.37 9.43 -15.11
C ASP A 46 65.38 7.89 -14.95
N THR A 47 64.34 7.24 -15.52
CA THR A 47 64.20 5.92 -16.24
C THR A 47 64.86 4.58 -15.77
N PRO A 48 64.46 3.39 -16.31
CA PRO A 48 63.15 2.87 -16.80
C PRO A 48 62.82 1.43 -16.30
N ASP A 49 61.61 0.94 -16.61
CA ASP A 49 61.28 -0.40 -17.16
C ASP A 49 60.08 -1.15 -16.50
N SER A 50 59.28 -1.75 -17.39
CA SER A 50 58.25 -2.80 -17.22
C SER A 50 57.02 -2.55 -16.32
N GLU A 51 55.83 -2.42 -16.93
CA GLU A 51 54.85 -3.52 -17.08
C GLU A 51 53.53 -2.96 -17.63
N GLU A 52 53.12 -3.47 -18.80
CA GLU A 52 51.75 -3.35 -19.30
C GLU A 52 50.80 -4.00 -18.29
N THR A 53 49.90 -3.21 -17.69
CA THR A 53 48.67 -3.75 -17.12
C THR A 53 47.51 -3.15 -17.88
N SER A 54 46.89 -4.00 -18.69
CA SER A 54 45.66 -3.74 -19.43
C SER A 54 44.55 -3.36 -18.44
N GLU A 55 44.11 -2.10 -18.47
CA GLU A 55 42.84 -1.68 -17.89
C GLU A 55 41.72 -2.34 -18.68
N ASN A 56 41.25 -3.48 -18.19
CA ASN A 56 39.95 -4.01 -18.58
C ASN A 56 38.90 -3.16 -17.86
N SER A 57 38.54 -2.02 -18.44
CA SER A 57 37.42 -1.22 -17.96
C SER A 57 36.13 -1.96 -18.31
N GLU A 58 35.74 -2.91 -17.46
CA GLU A 58 34.35 -3.37 -17.44
C GLU A 58 33.49 -2.19 -17.00
N THR A 59 32.98 -1.47 -18.00
CA THR A 59 31.82 -0.59 -17.83
C THR A 59 30.67 -1.47 -17.36
N SER A 60 30.46 -1.51 -16.05
CA SER A 60 29.21 -1.99 -15.48
C SER A 60 28.11 -1.07 -16.00
N GLU A 61 27.30 -1.60 -16.92
CA GLU A 61 26.02 -0.99 -17.28
C GLU A 61 25.23 -0.89 -15.97
N LYS A 62 25.08 0.33 -15.45
CA LYS A 62 24.17 0.57 -14.34
C LYS A 62 22.78 0.27 -14.88
N GLU A 63 22.20 -0.87 -14.49
CA GLU A 63 20.80 -1.16 -14.76
C GLU A 63 19.97 0.02 -14.27
N GLU A 64 19.26 0.66 -15.21
CA GLU A 64 18.35 1.75 -14.89
C GLU A 64 17.19 1.16 -14.08
N LYS A 65 16.93 1.73 -12.91
CA LYS A 65 15.89 1.22 -12.01
C LYS A 65 14.52 1.46 -12.63
N ASP A 66 13.83 0.38 -13.00
CA ASP A 66 12.44 0.44 -13.44
C ASP A 66 11.52 0.71 -12.25
N PHE A 67 10.84 1.85 -12.28
CA PHE A 67 9.89 2.27 -11.24
C PHE A 67 8.43 1.88 -11.56
N THR A 68 8.18 1.32 -12.75
CA THR A 68 6.86 0.86 -13.21
C THR A 68 6.50 -0.54 -12.72
N VAL A 69 7.41 -1.16 -11.97
CA VAL A 69 7.18 -2.39 -11.22
C VAL A 69 7.17 -2.10 -9.73
N TRP A 70 6.50 -2.95 -8.96
CA TRP A 70 6.54 -2.90 -7.50
C TRP A 70 7.98 -3.02 -6.99
N HIS A 71 8.43 -2.06 -6.18
CA HIS A 71 9.81 -1.99 -5.71
C HIS A 71 9.94 -1.40 -4.32
N VAL A 72 11.09 -1.66 -3.68
CA VAL A 72 11.49 -1.01 -2.44
C VAL A 72 12.03 0.38 -2.73
N ASN A 73 11.59 1.36 -1.95
CA ASN A 73 12.27 2.64 -1.78
C ASN A 73 12.63 2.84 -0.31
N ALA A 74 13.93 2.98 -0.04
CA ALA A 74 14.45 3.13 1.30
C ALA A 74 15.41 4.32 1.38
N THR A 75 15.26 5.13 2.42
CA THR A 75 16.20 6.22 2.76
C THR A 75 17.12 5.73 3.86
N ALA A 76 18.43 5.74 3.62
CA ALA A 76 19.41 5.29 4.62
C ALA A 76 19.14 6.01 5.96
N PRO A 77 19.07 5.28 7.08
CA PRO A 77 19.55 3.90 7.28
C PRO A 77 18.50 2.81 7.03
N ALA A 78 17.30 3.15 6.58
CA ALA A 78 16.24 2.15 6.38
C ALA A 78 16.63 1.14 5.29
N GLU A 79 16.11 -0.07 5.47
CA GLU A 79 16.40 -1.22 4.62
C GLU A 79 15.20 -2.16 4.65
N GLY A 80 14.80 -2.63 3.47
CA GLY A 80 13.80 -3.67 3.31
C GLY A 80 14.13 -4.51 2.11
N GLU A 81 13.64 -5.74 2.13
CA GLU A 81 13.83 -6.73 1.08
C GLU A 81 12.47 -7.09 0.49
N LEU A 82 12.39 -7.13 -0.83
CA LEU A 82 11.20 -7.51 -1.56
C LEU A 82 11.47 -8.79 -2.34
N VAL A 83 10.61 -9.78 -2.17
CA VAL A 83 10.58 -11.01 -2.98
C VAL A 83 9.29 -11.03 -3.79
N ASP A 84 9.43 -11.17 -5.11
CA ASP A 84 8.34 -11.48 -6.04
C ASP A 84 8.10 -12.99 -6.04
N ASP A 85 7.12 -13.45 -5.25
CA ASP A 85 6.72 -14.86 -5.17
C ASP A 85 5.71 -15.18 -6.28
N LYS A 86 6.25 -15.46 -7.47
CA LYS A 86 5.47 -15.78 -8.66
C LYS A 86 4.65 -17.07 -8.53
N GLU A 87 5.04 -17.99 -7.66
CA GLU A 87 4.32 -19.24 -7.44
C GLU A 87 3.02 -18.98 -6.70
N ASN A 88 3.10 -18.20 -5.62
CA ASN A 88 1.95 -17.82 -4.81
C ASN A 88 1.25 -16.53 -5.29
N LYS A 89 1.78 -15.90 -6.36
CA LYS A 89 1.29 -14.63 -6.92
C LYS A 89 1.17 -13.55 -5.85
N GLU A 90 2.24 -13.38 -5.06
CA GLU A 90 2.29 -12.40 -3.99
C GLU A 90 3.67 -11.74 -3.87
N TYR A 91 3.71 -10.59 -3.21
CA TYR A 91 4.95 -9.96 -2.81
C TYR A 91 5.21 -10.19 -1.32
N LEU A 92 6.41 -10.66 -0.97
CA LEU A 92 6.88 -10.73 0.40
C LEU A 92 7.81 -9.56 0.68
N PHE A 93 7.47 -8.75 1.67
CA PHE A 93 8.29 -7.61 2.09
C PHE A 93 8.83 -7.84 3.50
N THR A 94 10.15 -7.92 3.63
CA THR A 94 10.83 -8.04 4.93
C THR A 94 11.32 -6.66 5.38
N VAL A 95 10.89 -6.23 6.57
CA VAL A 95 11.41 -5.02 7.21
C VAL A 95 12.73 -5.35 7.89
N ILE A 96 13.87 -5.00 7.27
CA ILE A 96 15.20 -5.26 7.83
C ILE A 96 15.56 -4.17 8.83
N ASN A 97 15.48 -2.91 8.40
CA ASN A 97 15.64 -1.73 9.23
C ASN A 97 14.54 -0.72 8.87
N PRO A 98 13.59 -0.40 9.77
CA PRO A 98 12.52 0.54 9.45
C PRO A 98 13.03 1.99 9.34
N GLY A 99 14.26 2.30 9.79
CA GLY A 99 14.71 3.69 9.93
C GLY A 99 14.05 4.38 11.12
N GLY A 100 13.51 5.56 10.90
CA GLY A 100 12.97 6.45 11.92
C GLY A 100 14.06 7.19 12.70
N GLU A 101 13.65 8.22 13.44
CA GLU A 101 14.56 9.14 14.15
C GLU A 101 15.54 8.40 15.06
N LYS A 102 15.08 7.35 15.75
CA LYS A 102 15.91 6.55 16.67
C LYS A 102 17.09 5.85 15.99
N ARG A 103 17.03 5.67 14.68
CA ARG A 103 18.06 4.98 13.91
C ARG A 103 18.85 5.93 13.01
N GLY A 104 18.48 7.22 12.97
CA GLY A 104 19.08 8.22 12.07
C GLY A 104 18.29 8.45 10.78
N GLY A 105 17.09 7.89 10.69
CA GLY A 105 16.10 8.24 9.67
C GLY A 105 15.18 9.37 10.12
N THR A 106 14.02 9.50 9.48
CA THR A 106 13.07 10.59 9.73
C THR A 106 11.70 10.11 10.21
N ASP A 107 11.05 9.16 9.53
CA ASP A 107 9.67 8.75 9.84
C ASP A 107 9.23 7.50 9.04
N LYS A 108 7.93 7.19 9.02
CA LYS A 108 7.31 6.07 8.30
C LYS A 108 7.64 5.99 6.81
N TRP A 109 7.94 7.11 6.16
CA TRP A 109 8.29 7.16 4.75
C TRP A 109 9.74 6.76 4.47
N ASP A 110 10.56 6.53 5.50
CA ASP A 110 11.94 6.06 5.31
C ASP A 110 11.99 4.71 4.59
N LEU A 111 10.96 3.87 4.75
CA LEU A 111 10.86 2.57 4.10
C LEU A 111 9.50 2.43 3.40
N GLN A 112 9.54 2.09 2.12
CA GLN A 112 8.36 2.09 1.26
C GLN A 112 8.32 0.86 0.36
N PHE A 113 7.12 0.33 0.16
CA PHE A 113 6.78 -0.59 -0.92
C PHE A 113 5.85 0.14 -1.90
N ARG A 114 6.29 0.35 -3.15
CA ARG A 114 5.59 1.26 -4.05
C ARG A 114 5.72 0.91 -5.52
N ILE A 115 4.87 1.53 -6.34
CA ILE A 115 4.90 1.52 -7.80
C ILE A 115 4.64 2.94 -8.33
N ARG A 116 5.21 3.26 -9.51
CA ARG A 116 5.09 4.56 -10.20
C ARG A 116 4.68 4.34 -11.66
N GLY A 117 4.46 5.43 -12.40
CA GLY A 117 4.29 5.40 -13.84
C GLY A 117 2.85 5.29 -14.36
N PHE A 118 1.85 5.67 -13.55
CA PHE A 118 0.47 5.83 -13.99
C PHE A 118 -0.02 7.26 -13.73
N SER A 119 -1.16 7.63 -14.29
CA SER A 119 -1.78 8.94 -14.10
C SER A 119 -3.14 8.81 -13.43
N ILE A 120 -3.51 9.83 -12.64
CA ILE A 120 -4.87 10.04 -12.17
C ILE A 120 -5.44 11.25 -12.92
N VAL A 121 -6.67 11.12 -13.39
CA VAL A 121 -7.39 12.15 -14.13
C VAL A 121 -8.52 12.66 -13.25
N LYS A 122 -8.71 13.98 -13.26
CA LYS A 122 -9.81 14.60 -12.53
C LYS A 122 -11.16 14.07 -13.03
N ASP A 123 -12.08 13.88 -12.09
CA ASP A 123 -13.45 13.40 -12.27
C ASP A 123 -13.60 11.96 -12.80
N HIS A 124 -12.49 11.23 -12.99
CA HIS A 124 -12.53 9.79 -13.26
C HIS A 124 -12.82 9.01 -11.97
N GLU A 125 -13.57 7.92 -12.13
CA GLU A 125 -13.88 6.95 -11.07
C GLU A 125 -12.85 5.82 -11.07
N TYR A 126 -12.30 5.49 -9.91
CA TYR A 126 -11.28 4.48 -9.73
C TYR A 126 -11.72 3.41 -8.74
N SER A 127 -11.25 2.17 -8.95
CA SER A 127 -11.33 1.09 -7.96
C SER A 127 -9.93 0.65 -7.55
N ILE A 128 -9.74 0.44 -6.24
CA ILE A 128 -8.53 -0.08 -5.63
C ILE A 128 -8.88 -1.39 -4.95
N ARG A 129 -8.04 -2.41 -5.18
CA ARG A 129 -8.05 -3.64 -4.40
C ARG A 129 -6.64 -3.95 -3.91
N TYR A 130 -6.53 -4.52 -2.71
CA TYR A 130 -5.31 -5.17 -2.25
C TYR A 130 -5.59 -6.00 -1.00
N ALA A 131 -4.74 -7.00 -0.77
CA ALA A 131 -4.63 -7.71 0.49
C ALA A 131 -3.27 -7.46 1.12
N ILE A 132 -3.26 -7.27 2.43
CA ILE A 132 -2.04 -7.18 3.22
C ILE A 132 -2.16 -8.05 4.47
N SER A 133 -1.16 -8.89 4.71
CA SER A 133 -1.03 -9.64 5.98
C SER A 133 0.37 -9.47 6.55
N ALA A 134 0.53 -9.71 7.85
CA ALA A 134 1.83 -9.61 8.51
C ALA A 134 2.04 -10.74 9.52
N ASP A 135 3.27 -11.27 9.60
CA ASP A 135 3.66 -12.29 10.57
C ASP A 135 3.81 -11.75 12.02
N ARG A 136 3.70 -10.43 12.17
CA ARG A 136 3.80 -9.65 13.40
C ARG A 136 2.80 -8.51 13.35
N MET A 137 2.30 -8.10 14.51
CA MET A 137 1.46 -6.92 14.59
C MET A 137 2.25 -5.67 14.18
N GLY A 138 1.57 -4.71 13.59
CA GLY A 138 2.14 -3.42 13.23
C GLY A 138 1.08 -2.51 12.65
N SER A 139 1.54 -1.51 11.91
CA SER A 139 0.69 -0.55 11.23
C SER A 139 1.34 -0.06 9.96
N TYR A 140 0.54 0.34 8.98
CA TYR A 140 1.02 0.88 7.71
C TYR A 140 0.21 2.12 7.32
N TYR A 141 0.76 2.93 6.43
CA TYR A 141 0.01 3.99 5.76
C TYR A 141 0.07 3.73 4.25
N THR A 142 -1.04 3.84 3.53
CA THR A 142 -1.04 3.65 2.07
C THR A 142 -1.69 4.84 1.38
N LYS A 143 -1.17 5.24 0.21
CA LYS A 143 -1.68 6.38 -0.55
C LYS A 143 -1.47 6.27 -2.04
N ILE A 144 -2.29 7.01 -2.80
CA ILE A 144 -2.05 7.37 -4.19
C ILE A 144 -1.82 8.88 -4.27
N ALA A 145 -0.66 9.30 -4.77
CA ALA A 145 -0.25 10.70 -4.78
C ALA A 145 0.74 11.04 -5.89
N ASN A 146 1.07 12.32 -6.04
CA ASN A 146 2.25 12.75 -6.81
C ASN A 146 3.57 12.43 -6.07
N TYR A 147 4.70 12.45 -6.79
CA TYR A 147 6.00 12.02 -6.25
C TYR A 147 6.63 12.96 -5.22
N ASP A 148 6.34 14.25 -5.31
CA ASP A 148 6.98 15.27 -4.48
C ASP A 148 6.11 15.70 -3.28
N SER A 149 4.96 15.04 -3.12
CA SER A 149 3.99 15.32 -2.06
C SER A 149 3.56 16.79 -1.99
N LYS A 150 3.56 17.51 -3.12
CA LYS A 150 3.06 18.89 -3.19
C LYS A 150 1.57 18.93 -3.43
N GLU A 151 0.91 19.94 -2.89
CA GLU A 151 -0.50 20.19 -3.15
C GLU A 151 -0.79 20.36 -4.64
N VAL A 152 -1.81 19.67 -5.16
CA VAL A 152 -2.28 19.81 -6.54
C VAL A 152 -3.80 19.92 -6.53
N GLY A 153 -4.29 21.09 -6.91
CA GLY A 153 -5.73 21.38 -6.82
C GLY A 153 -6.21 21.29 -5.37
N GLU A 154 -7.17 20.40 -5.12
CA GLU A 154 -7.73 20.14 -3.78
C GLU A 154 -7.01 19.01 -3.03
N ALA A 155 -6.02 18.36 -3.66
CA ALA A 155 -5.28 17.23 -3.08
C ALA A 155 -4.19 17.76 -2.14
N VAL A 156 -4.40 17.59 -0.84
CA VAL A 156 -3.42 17.90 0.22
C VAL A 156 -2.24 16.95 0.11
N ALA A 157 -1.02 17.49 0.16
CA ALA A 157 0.22 16.74 -0.08
C ALA A 157 0.19 15.92 -1.40
N GLY A 158 -0.63 16.33 -2.37
CA GLY A 158 -0.79 15.66 -3.65
C GLY A 158 -1.50 14.31 -3.58
N GLU A 159 -2.08 13.96 -2.43
CA GLU A 159 -2.72 12.67 -2.20
C GLU A 159 -4.18 12.73 -2.66
N VAL A 160 -4.59 11.86 -3.58
CA VAL A 160 -5.99 11.77 -4.05
C VAL A 160 -6.75 10.64 -3.38
N TRP A 161 -6.01 9.75 -2.70
CA TRP A 161 -6.54 8.65 -1.92
C TRP A 161 -5.49 8.23 -0.88
N HIS A 162 -5.95 7.88 0.32
CA HIS A 162 -5.14 7.31 1.39
C HIS A 162 -5.95 6.43 2.32
N ASN A 163 -5.37 5.32 2.78
CA ASN A 163 -5.94 4.45 3.81
C ASN A 163 -7.41 4.08 3.60
N GLN A 164 -7.81 3.73 2.37
CA GLN A 164 -9.21 3.40 2.01
C GLN A 164 -10.18 4.58 2.05
N PHE A 165 -9.67 5.81 2.14
CA PHE A 165 -10.42 7.06 2.00
C PHE A 165 -9.90 7.82 0.79
N GLY A 166 -10.81 8.24 -0.07
CA GLY A 166 -10.56 9.23 -1.09
C GLY A 166 -11.47 10.43 -0.90
N THR A 167 -11.33 11.38 -1.79
CA THR A 167 -12.10 12.63 -1.84
C THR A 167 -13.60 12.45 -2.09
N SER A 168 -14.02 11.24 -2.47
CA SER A 168 -15.41 10.88 -2.76
C SER A 168 -15.68 9.38 -2.62
N THR A 169 -15.06 8.70 -1.65
CA THR A 169 -15.24 7.25 -1.48
C THR A 169 -16.70 6.91 -1.19
N VAL A 170 -17.29 6.08 -2.05
CA VAL A 170 -18.70 5.68 -1.94
C VAL A 170 -18.86 4.52 -0.94
N LYS A 171 -17.96 3.52 -0.97
CA LYS A 171 -17.91 2.36 -0.05
C LYS A 171 -16.49 1.79 0.02
N SER A 172 -16.06 1.39 1.20
CA SER A 172 -14.86 0.57 1.41
C SER A 172 -15.26 -0.75 2.04
N TYR A 173 -14.67 -1.84 1.59
CA TYR A 173 -14.89 -3.19 2.11
C TYR A 173 -13.59 -3.64 2.74
N VAL A 174 -13.67 -4.00 4.00
CA VAL A 174 -12.53 -4.46 4.78
C VAL A 174 -12.93 -5.78 5.43
N ASP A 175 -12.34 -6.88 4.98
CA ASP A 175 -12.65 -8.25 5.43
C ASP A 175 -14.15 -8.57 5.36
N GLY A 176 -14.79 -8.26 4.23
CA GLY A 176 -16.23 -8.46 4.01
C GLY A 176 -17.13 -7.49 4.79
N VAL A 177 -16.58 -6.65 5.67
CA VAL A 177 -17.33 -5.63 6.39
C VAL A 177 -17.43 -4.38 5.52
N VAL A 178 -18.67 -3.95 5.26
CA VAL A 178 -18.94 -2.72 4.54
C VAL A 178 -18.75 -1.52 5.46
N TRP A 179 -17.82 -0.65 5.08
CA TRP A 179 -17.66 0.69 5.60
C TRP A 179 -18.32 1.66 4.62
N GLU A 180 -19.60 1.91 4.84
CA GLU A 180 -20.29 3.04 4.21
C GLU A 180 -19.84 4.30 4.94
N ASN A 181 -18.89 5.03 4.36
CA ASN A 181 -18.33 6.27 4.91
C ASN A 181 -19.36 7.41 4.86
N ALA A 182 -20.46 7.27 5.61
CA ALA A 182 -21.55 8.23 5.62
C ALA A 182 -21.14 9.60 6.19
N GLU A 183 -19.99 9.73 6.87
CA GLU A 183 -19.54 11.01 7.48
C GLU A 183 -18.01 11.22 7.54
N THR A 184 -17.19 10.55 6.73
CA THR A 184 -15.73 10.78 6.73
C THR A 184 -15.26 11.41 5.42
N SER A 185 -14.85 12.65 5.56
CA SER A 185 -14.24 13.46 4.51
C SER A 185 -12.83 12.94 4.18
N TYR A 186 -12.28 13.28 3.02
CA TYR A 186 -10.86 13.08 2.72
C TYR A 186 -9.91 13.65 3.79
N SER A 187 -10.34 14.61 4.60
CA SER A 187 -9.58 15.08 5.76
C SER A 187 -9.50 14.09 6.94
N ASP A 188 -10.13 12.92 6.86
CA ASP A 188 -10.07 11.87 7.87
C ASP A 188 -9.02 10.79 7.52
N ALA A 189 -8.74 9.90 8.47
CA ALA A 189 -7.86 8.72 8.29
C ALA A 189 -6.38 8.95 7.94
N TRP A 190 -5.81 10.08 8.37
CA TRP A 190 -4.36 10.34 8.28
C TRP A 190 -3.48 9.45 9.18
N ASN A 191 -4.10 8.69 10.09
CA ASN A 191 -3.40 7.76 10.96
C ASN A 191 -3.11 6.44 10.22
N ASN A 192 -2.00 5.79 10.59
CA ASN A 192 -1.69 4.45 10.10
C ASN A 192 -2.81 3.45 10.42
N GLN A 193 -3.05 2.52 9.50
CA GLN A 193 -3.93 1.38 9.66
C GLN A 193 -3.22 0.27 10.43
N ALA A 194 -3.86 -0.31 11.44
CA ALA A 194 -3.31 -1.39 12.24
C ALA A 194 -3.53 -2.76 11.58
N ILE A 195 -2.58 -3.67 11.74
CA ILE A 195 -2.70 -5.08 11.36
C ILE A 195 -2.23 -5.92 12.55
N SER A 196 -3.06 -6.85 13.03
CA SER A 196 -2.61 -7.80 14.05
C SER A 196 -1.82 -8.94 13.42
N LYS A 197 -1.02 -9.63 14.23
CA LYS A 197 -0.26 -10.79 13.77
C LYS A 197 -1.19 -11.87 13.22
N GLY A 198 -0.95 -12.28 11.97
CA GLY A 198 -1.70 -13.35 11.31
C GLY A 198 -3.02 -12.89 10.70
N ASP A 199 -3.43 -11.65 10.92
CA ASP A 199 -4.58 -11.06 10.24
C ASP A 199 -4.21 -10.83 8.77
N THR A 200 -5.17 -11.08 7.89
CA THR A 200 -5.14 -10.60 6.51
C THR A 200 -6.21 -9.54 6.41
N LEU A 201 -5.82 -8.36 5.96
CA LEU A 201 -6.72 -7.26 5.66
C LEU A 201 -6.95 -7.22 4.15
N ASN A 202 -8.18 -7.53 3.75
CA ASN A 202 -8.62 -7.47 2.36
C ASN A 202 -9.35 -6.16 2.13
N VAL A 203 -8.83 -5.33 1.23
CA VAL A 203 -9.35 -4.00 0.95
C VAL A 203 -9.90 -3.94 -0.47
N SER A 204 -11.12 -3.44 -0.59
CA SER A 204 -11.72 -3.02 -1.85
C SER A 204 -12.40 -1.66 -1.66
N CYS A 205 -12.06 -0.65 -2.45
CA CYS A 205 -12.65 0.67 -2.33
C CYS A 205 -12.67 1.42 -3.66
N ASN A 206 -13.56 2.41 -3.76
CA ASN A 206 -13.64 3.31 -4.91
C ASN A 206 -13.32 4.75 -4.49
N PHE A 207 -12.82 5.56 -5.43
CA PHE A 207 -12.68 7.00 -5.26
C PHE A 207 -12.77 7.73 -6.61
N THR A 208 -13.16 9.00 -6.58
CA THR A 208 -13.12 9.89 -7.75
C THR A 208 -11.86 10.75 -7.67
N GLY A 209 -11.10 10.86 -8.77
CA GLY A 209 -9.98 11.78 -8.85
C GLY A 209 -10.43 13.24 -8.74
N ILE A 210 -9.83 14.02 -7.84
CA ILE A 210 -10.14 15.46 -7.69
C ILE A 210 -9.20 16.39 -8.46
N ALA A 211 -8.09 15.85 -8.94
CA ALA A 211 -7.06 16.59 -9.62
C ALA A 211 -6.36 15.69 -10.64
N ASP A 212 -5.83 16.32 -11.69
CA ASP A 212 -4.95 15.63 -12.63
C ASP A 212 -3.58 15.44 -11.98
N ILE A 213 -3.16 14.18 -11.85
CA ILE A 213 -1.82 13.78 -11.43
C ILE A 213 -1.18 13.02 -12.60
N PRO A 214 -0.39 13.70 -13.45
CA PRO A 214 0.24 13.06 -14.61
C PRO A 214 1.21 11.95 -14.22
N GLU A 215 1.89 12.12 -13.08
CA GLU A 215 2.89 11.18 -12.56
C GLU A 215 2.51 10.80 -11.12
N ALA A 216 1.73 9.72 -11.00
CA ALA A 216 1.26 9.21 -9.74
C ALA A 216 2.08 8.00 -9.26
N GLU A 217 2.11 7.83 -7.95
CA GLU A 217 2.61 6.64 -7.26
C GLU A 217 1.53 6.06 -6.36
N TRP A 218 1.55 4.74 -6.20
CA TRP A 218 0.87 4.05 -5.11
C TRP A 218 1.90 3.49 -4.15
N CYS A 219 1.83 3.92 -2.90
CA CYS A 219 2.86 3.66 -1.91
C CYS A 219 2.28 3.13 -0.59
N PHE A 220 2.95 2.12 -0.02
CA PHE A 220 2.80 1.68 1.36
C PHE A 220 4.01 2.13 2.17
N PHE A 221 3.80 2.97 3.19
CA PHE A 221 4.81 3.41 4.16
C PHE A 221 4.92 2.40 5.30
N LEU A 222 6.14 1.91 5.51
CA LEU A 222 6.49 0.79 6.39
C LEU A 222 7.69 1.12 7.30
N GLY A 223 8.08 2.39 7.38
CA GLY A 223 9.26 2.87 8.09
C GLY A 223 9.10 3.04 9.60
N GLY A 224 10.04 3.77 10.19
CA GLY A 224 10.21 3.88 11.64
C GLY A 224 9.40 5.01 12.27
N ALA A 225 9.45 5.08 13.60
CA ALA A 225 8.88 6.19 14.35
C ALA A 225 9.57 7.52 14.01
N GLY A 226 8.80 8.61 14.04
CA GLY A 226 9.28 9.97 13.84
C GLY A 226 8.26 11.02 14.29
N SER A 227 8.48 12.26 13.88
CA SER A 227 7.62 13.41 14.22
C SER A 227 6.11 13.21 13.98
N THR A 228 5.73 12.39 13.00
CA THR A 228 4.33 12.13 12.61
C THR A 228 3.87 10.71 12.92
N THR A 229 4.77 9.82 13.32
CA THR A 229 4.45 8.40 13.59
C THR A 229 5.06 7.98 14.91
N ALA A 230 4.22 7.71 15.92
CA ALA A 230 4.68 7.48 17.29
C ALA A 230 5.51 6.20 17.48
N ASN A 231 5.27 5.18 16.65
CA ASN A 231 5.93 3.88 16.72
C ASN A 231 6.44 3.47 15.35
N ASP A 232 7.44 2.58 15.31
CA ASP A 232 7.80 1.93 14.05
C ASP A 232 6.55 1.26 13.47
N CYS A 233 6.33 1.39 12.16
CA CYS A 233 5.24 0.73 11.45
C CYS A 233 5.26 -0.77 11.76
N PHE A 234 6.43 -1.40 11.59
CA PHE A 234 6.65 -2.78 11.97
C PHE A 234 8.02 -2.95 12.63
N THR A 235 8.13 -3.92 13.54
CA THR A 235 9.41 -4.27 14.15
C THR A 235 10.37 -4.90 13.12
N PRO A 236 11.69 -4.70 13.23
CA PRO A 236 12.68 -5.41 12.41
C PRO A 236 12.45 -6.94 12.37
N GLY A 237 12.57 -7.51 11.18
CA GLY A 237 12.29 -8.91 10.85
C GLY A 237 10.82 -9.25 10.69
N ALA A 238 9.92 -8.27 10.66
CA ALA A 238 8.54 -8.49 10.23
C ALA A 238 8.51 -8.81 8.72
N VAL A 239 7.65 -9.76 8.34
CA VAL A 239 7.39 -10.12 6.95
C VAL A 239 5.93 -9.81 6.65
N LEU A 240 5.71 -8.96 5.66
CA LEU A 240 4.39 -8.63 5.13
C LEU A 240 4.18 -9.37 3.82
N ARG A 241 2.92 -9.75 3.57
CA ARG A 241 2.50 -10.35 2.29
C ARG A 241 1.50 -9.42 1.63
N PHE A 242 1.73 -9.10 0.36
CA PHE A 242 0.84 -8.28 -0.45
C PHE A 242 0.29 -9.08 -1.61
N ARG A 243 -1.03 -9.05 -1.77
CA ARG A 243 -1.76 -9.70 -2.85
C ARG A 243 -2.76 -8.73 -3.46
N ASN A 244 -3.30 -9.08 -4.62
CA ASN A 244 -4.43 -8.40 -5.25
C ASN A 244 -4.22 -6.89 -5.45
N LEU A 245 -2.98 -6.44 -5.64
CA LEU A 245 -2.63 -5.02 -5.78
C LEU A 245 -3.10 -4.49 -7.13
N VAL A 246 -4.32 -3.97 -7.17
CA VAL A 246 -4.99 -3.55 -8.41
C VAL A 246 -5.50 -2.13 -8.27
N LEU A 247 -5.23 -1.32 -9.29
CA LEU A 247 -5.86 -0.01 -9.50
C LEU A 247 -6.46 0.00 -10.90
N LYS A 248 -7.76 0.23 -10.99
CA LYS A 248 -8.48 0.33 -12.26
C LYS A 248 -9.16 1.69 -12.37
N ASP A 249 -9.05 2.28 -13.55
CA ASP A 249 -9.87 3.40 -13.99
C ASP A 249 -11.19 2.86 -14.52
N ASN A 250 -12.25 3.02 -13.74
CA ASN A 250 -13.59 2.52 -14.10
C ASN A 250 -14.25 3.39 -15.18
N THR A 251 -13.76 4.62 -15.40
CA THR A 251 -14.28 5.51 -16.45
C THR A 251 -13.80 5.09 -17.83
N THR A 252 -12.53 4.68 -17.95
CA THR A 252 -11.97 4.18 -19.21
C THR A 252 -12.05 2.65 -19.35
N GLY A 253 -12.15 1.94 -18.22
CA GLY A 253 -12.05 0.48 -18.15
C GLY A 253 -10.61 -0.04 -18.11
N GLU A 254 -9.61 0.84 -18.03
CA GLU A 254 -8.20 0.49 -18.04
C GLU A 254 -7.70 0.06 -16.66
N THR A 255 -6.99 -1.06 -16.58
CA THR A 255 -6.24 -1.44 -15.37
C THR A 255 -4.88 -0.75 -15.38
N LEU A 256 -4.71 0.24 -14.50
CA LEU A 256 -3.50 1.06 -14.41
C LEU A 256 -2.37 0.37 -13.65
N VAL A 257 -2.72 -0.41 -12.62
CA VAL A 257 -1.77 -1.21 -11.82
C VAL A 257 -2.37 -2.60 -11.61
N SER A 258 -1.56 -3.64 -11.80
CA SER A 258 -1.91 -5.02 -11.43
C SER A 258 -0.66 -5.81 -11.05
N ALA A 259 -0.57 -6.24 -9.79
CA ALA A 259 0.36 -7.30 -9.42
C ALA A 259 -0.24 -8.64 -9.86
N TYR A 260 0.36 -9.27 -10.88
CA TYR A 260 -0.14 -10.47 -11.55
C TYR A 260 -1.45 -10.23 -12.32
N PRO A 261 -1.82 -11.09 -13.29
CA PRO A 261 -3.12 -11.01 -13.93
C PRO A 261 -4.21 -11.17 -12.87
N PHE A 262 -4.94 -10.08 -12.65
CA PHE A 262 -6.15 -10.05 -11.87
C PHE A 262 -7.33 -10.44 -12.76
N THR A 263 -8.16 -11.35 -12.29
CA THR A 263 -9.43 -11.65 -12.94
C THR A 263 -10.48 -10.72 -12.36
N GLU A 264 -10.95 -9.78 -13.16
CA GLU A 264 -12.06 -8.93 -12.75
C GLU A 264 -13.35 -9.74 -12.79
N ILE A 265 -13.99 -9.87 -11.63
CA ILE A 265 -15.30 -10.51 -11.52
C ILE A 265 -16.35 -9.42 -11.44
N ASN A 266 -17.19 -9.37 -12.46
CA ASN A 266 -18.27 -8.38 -12.58
C ASN A 266 -19.66 -8.96 -12.28
N VAL A 267 -19.74 -10.30 -12.14
CA VAL A 267 -20.99 -11.02 -11.93
C VAL A 267 -20.88 -11.85 -10.65
N LYS A 268 -21.81 -11.65 -9.71
CA LYS A 268 -21.90 -12.48 -8.51
C LYS A 268 -22.04 -13.96 -8.91
N GLY A 269 -21.14 -14.81 -8.40
CA GLY A 269 -21.05 -16.23 -8.75
C GLY A 269 -20.16 -16.59 -9.95
N ASP A 270 -19.63 -15.62 -10.69
CA ASP A 270 -18.64 -15.86 -11.75
C ASP A 270 -17.22 -15.86 -11.16
N ILE A 271 -16.91 -16.92 -10.43
CA ILE A 271 -15.68 -17.01 -9.62
C ILE A 271 -14.45 -17.12 -10.52
N ASN A 272 -14.59 -17.63 -11.75
CA ASN A 272 -13.47 -17.76 -12.67
C ASN A 272 -13.27 -16.50 -13.55
N GLY A 273 -14.25 -15.59 -13.55
CA GLY A 273 -14.27 -14.30 -14.23
C GLY A 273 -14.24 -14.38 -15.74
N ASP A 274 -14.98 -15.35 -16.31
CA ASP A 274 -15.20 -15.48 -17.75
C ASP A 274 -16.52 -14.85 -18.22
N ASP A 275 -17.11 -14.01 -17.37
CA ASP A 275 -18.41 -13.36 -17.51
C ASP A 275 -19.60 -14.33 -17.51
N THR A 276 -19.39 -15.62 -17.20
CA THR A 276 -20.46 -16.63 -17.20
C THR A 276 -20.52 -17.42 -15.91
N VAL A 277 -21.67 -17.38 -15.23
CA VAL A 277 -21.92 -18.18 -14.03
C VAL A 277 -22.33 -19.60 -14.41
N ASP A 278 -21.41 -20.56 -14.34
CA ASP A 278 -21.63 -21.94 -14.73
C ASP A 278 -20.92 -23.01 -13.87
N THR A 279 -20.88 -24.27 -14.35
CA THR A 279 -20.29 -25.39 -13.61
C THR A 279 -18.78 -25.26 -13.37
N THR A 280 -18.10 -24.41 -14.12
CA THR A 280 -16.67 -24.09 -13.97
C THR A 280 -16.45 -23.34 -12.67
N ASP A 281 -17.28 -22.35 -12.35
CA ASP A 281 -17.27 -21.63 -11.07
C ASP A 281 -17.54 -22.58 -9.90
N LEU A 282 -18.52 -23.45 -10.06
CA LEU A 282 -18.86 -24.45 -9.05
C LEU A 282 -17.69 -25.41 -8.79
N SER A 283 -16.96 -25.79 -9.84
CA SER A 283 -15.79 -26.64 -9.72
C SER A 283 -14.66 -25.91 -9.00
N LEU A 284 -14.45 -24.63 -9.30
CA LEU A 284 -13.45 -23.79 -8.67
C LEU A 284 -13.72 -23.61 -7.16
N LEU A 285 -14.96 -23.31 -6.76
CA LEU A 285 -15.35 -23.25 -5.34
C LEU A 285 -15.19 -24.61 -4.64
N SER A 286 -15.54 -25.71 -5.33
CA SER A 286 -15.39 -27.06 -4.78
C SER A 286 -13.92 -27.40 -4.51
N LEU A 287 -13.02 -27.08 -5.44
CA LEU A 287 -11.59 -27.25 -5.27
C LEU A 287 -11.04 -26.38 -4.14
N CYS A 288 -11.56 -25.15 -3.99
CA CYS A 288 -11.20 -24.29 -2.87
C CYS A 288 -11.57 -24.90 -1.52
N LEU A 289 -12.79 -25.45 -1.38
CA LEU A 289 -13.21 -26.12 -0.14
C LEU A 289 -12.42 -27.40 0.17
N LEU A 290 -11.87 -28.05 -0.86
CA LEU A 290 -11.00 -29.22 -0.72
C LEU A 290 -9.54 -28.83 -0.38
N GLY A 291 -9.19 -27.53 -0.52
CA GLY A 291 -7.83 -27.02 -0.30
C GLY A 291 -6.89 -27.24 -1.49
N ASP A 292 -7.43 -27.60 -2.67
CA ASP A 292 -6.64 -27.83 -3.88
C ASP A 292 -6.38 -26.54 -4.68
N VAL A 293 -7.19 -25.51 -4.43
CA VAL A 293 -7.06 -24.17 -5.01
C VAL A 293 -7.26 -23.12 -3.92
N THR A 294 -6.55 -22.00 -4.03
CA THR A 294 -6.80 -20.80 -3.21
C THR A 294 -7.49 -19.78 -4.08
N LEU A 295 -8.63 -19.26 -3.62
CA LEU A 295 -9.30 -18.12 -4.26
C LEU A 295 -8.60 -16.82 -3.84
N ASP A 296 -8.52 -15.86 -4.76
CA ASP A 296 -8.17 -14.49 -4.42
C ASP A 296 -9.36 -13.77 -3.74
N ASP A 297 -9.15 -12.54 -3.25
CA ASP A 297 -10.19 -11.86 -2.47
C ASP A 297 -11.37 -11.40 -3.33
N ALA A 298 -11.15 -11.11 -4.62
CA ALA A 298 -12.25 -10.78 -5.52
C ALA A 298 -13.09 -12.04 -5.80
N GLN A 299 -12.44 -13.19 -5.94
CA GLN A 299 -13.09 -14.48 -6.03
C GLN A 299 -13.87 -14.82 -4.75
N ILE A 300 -13.31 -14.54 -3.57
CA ILE A 300 -13.98 -14.73 -2.28
C ILE A 300 -15.19 -13.79 -2.14
N ASP A 301 -15.06 -12.51 -2.48
CA ASP A 301 -16.16 -11.52 -2.46
C ASP A 301 -17.34 -11.99 -3.32
N HIS A 302 -17.06 -12.61 -4.47
CA HIS A 302 -18.11 -13.12 -5.38
C HIS A 302 -18.52 -14.55 -5.07
N ALA A 303 -17.83 -15.22 -4.15
CA ALA A 303 -18.13 -16.55 -3.65
C ALA A 303 -19.05 -16.53 -2.42
N ASP A 304 -19.26 -15.41 -1.75
CA ASP A 304 -20.32 -15.24 -0.75
C ASP A 304 -21.68 -15.07 -1.46
N LEU A 305 -22.35 -16.20 -1.68
CA LEU A 305 -23.56 -16.29 -2.48
C LEU A 305 -24.82 -16.22 -1.64
N ASP A 306 -24.78 -16.62 -0.37
CA ASP A 306 -25.91 -16.47 0.54
C ASP A 306 -25.92 -15.14 1.32
N GLY A 307 -24.84 -14.36 1.23
CA GLY A 307 -24.73 -13.01 1.77
C GLY A 307 -24.52 -12.98 3.28
N ASP A 308 -23.99 -14.06 3.86
CA ASP A 308 -23.71 -14.16 5.29
C ASP A 308 -22.32 -13.63 5.68
N GLY A 309 -21.50 -13.25 4.69
CA GLY A 309 -20.16 -12.70 4.87
C GLY A 309 -19.07 -13.75 5.00
N VAL A 310 -19.37 -15.04 4.81
CA VAL A 310 -18.42 -16.15 4.99
C VAL A 310 -18.53 -17.15 3.84
N PHE A 311 -17.47 -17.27 3.03
CA PHE A 311 -17.40 -18.33 2.04
C PHE A 311 -17.32 -19.72 2.69
N HIS A 312 -18.29 -20.58 2.37
CA HIS A 312 -18.38 -21.95 2.84
C HIS A 312 -19.26 -22.84 1.93
N ILE A 313 -19.61 -24.03 2.43
CA ILE A 313 -20.38 -25.03 1.67
C ILE A 313 -21.81 -24.55 1.32
N ALA A 314 -22.37 -23.59 2.06
CA ALA A 314 -23.70 -23.07 1.75
C ALA A 314 -23.68 -22.26 0.45
N ASP A 315 -22.61 -21.52 0.17
CA ASP A 315 -22.45 -20.77 -1.07
C ASP A 315 -22.36 -21.69 -2.29
N VAL A 316 -21.59 -22.78 -2.16
CA VAL A 316 -21.53 -23.83 -3.18
C VAL A 316 -22.92 -24.42 -3.46
N ALA A 317 -23.74 -24.57 -2.41
CA ALA A 317 -25.11 -25.03 -2.55
C ALA A 317 -25.99 -24.00 -3.26
N GLU A 318 -25.81 -22.70 -2.98
CA GLU A 318 -26.57 -21.63 -3.63
C GLU A 318 -26.19 -21.47 -5.11
N LEU A 319 -24.90 -21.53 -5.45
CA LEU A 319 -24.42 -21.59 -6.84
C LEU A 319 -25.01 -22.77 -7.59
N LEU A 320 -25.00 -23.96 -6.98
CA LEU A 320 -25.57 -25.16 -7.56
C LEU A 320 -27.08 -25.01 -7.80
N ARG A 321 -27.82 -24.36 -6.89
CA ARG A 321 -29.25 -24.09 -7.07
C ARG A 321 -29.49 -23.14 -8.23
N PHE A 322 -28.67 -22.11 -8.38
CA PHE A 322 -28.73 -21.17 -9.50
C PHE A 322 -28.45 -21.88 -10.84
N ILE A 323 -27.33 -22.60 -10.96
CA ILE A 323 -26.97 -23.36 -12.17
C ILE A 323 -28.04 -24.40 -12.51
N SER A 324 -28.64 -25.04 -11.49
CA SER A 324 -29.74 -26.01 -11.67
C SER A 324 -31.10 -25.36 -11.97
N LYS A 325 -31.17 -24.03 -12.09
CA LYS A 325 -32.40 -23.25 -12.33
C LYS A 325 -33.48 -23.49 -11.27
N LYS A 326 -33.06 -23.74 -10.03
CA LYS A 326 -33.95 -23.82 -8.87
C LYS A 326 -34.22 -22.45 -8.26
N ILE A 327 -33.32 -21.50 -8.50
CA ILE A 327 -33.45 -20.08 -8.22
C ILE A 327 -33.03 -19.34 -9.50
N ASP A 328 -33.58 -18.14 -9.70
CA ASP A 328 -33.37 -17.37 -10.93
C ASP A 328 -32.28 -16.29 -10.77
N THR A 329 -31.82 -16.05 -9.54
CA THR A 329 -30.86 -14.98 -9.18
C THR A 329 -29.96 -15.41 -8.01
N LEU A 330 -28.77 -14.82 -7.94
CA LEU A 330 -27.81 -14.88 -6.82
C LEU A 330 -27.77 -13.57 -6.02
#